data_AF-A0A1A8A2W7-F1
#
_entry.id   AF-A0A1A8A2W7-F1
#
_cell.length_a   1.000
_cell.length_b   1.000
_cell.length_c   1.000
_cell.angle_alpha   90.00
_cell.angle_beta   90.00
_cell.angle_gamma   90.00
#
_symmetry.space_group_name_H-M   'P 1'
#
loop_
_entity.id
_entity.type
_entity.pdbx_description
1 polymer ?
#
loop_
_entity_poly.entity_id
_entity_poly.type
_entity_poly.pdbx_seq_one_letter_code
_entity_poly.pdbx_strand_id
1 'polypeptide(L)'
;DRQAFGRDVFKLLTFLKHELADYQVTLVKEMPLFIQGRELGRIRSTEELFSKYPHLQEHARTFRSRPLVEVDPKCLLYVQQREFATTTPADEYVSVIGSDDATTCHLVVLRHTGSGAACLAHCDGSRTWSEVQLIVKAVASLRNVFKDGRFELHLVGGFNDDARTSHKLSLSILGTIGQLQL
;
A
#
# COMPACT_ATOMS: atom_id res chain seq x y z
N ASP A 1 8.73 33.16 4.17
CA ASP A 1 8.45 32.21 3.07
C ASP A 1 8.55 30.78 3.57
N ARG A 2 7.51 29.96 3.32
CA ARG A 2 7.45 28.55 3.74
C ARG A 2 7.47 27.66 2.50
N GLN A 3 8.64 27.51 1.89
CA GLN A 3 8.90 26.55 0.81
C GLN A 3 9.85 25.46 1.32
N ALA A 4 9.83 24.32 0.62
CA ALA A 4 10.63 23.10 0.87
C ALA A 4 10.13 22.14 1.97
N PHE A 5 8.95 21.54 1.78
CA PHE A 5 8.67 20.17 2.24
C PHE A 5 7.67 19.48 1.31
N GLY A 6 8.17 18.57 0.48
CA GLY A 6 7.37 17.78 -0.46
C GLY A 6 8.26 17.13 -1.51
N ARG A 7 8.11 15.81 -1.67
CA ARG A 7 8.56 14.88 -2.75
C ARG A 7 8.93 13.49 -2.20
N ASP A 8 8.16 12.49 -2.65
CA ASP A 8 8.60 11.15 -3.09
C ASP A 8 8.82 9.96 -2.09
N VAL A 9 7.95 8.89 -2.15
CA VAL A 9 8.00 7.38 -1.82
C VAL A 9 7.81 6.28 -2.97
N PHE A 10 8.71 5.29 -3.29
CA PHE A 10 8.46 4.02 -4.07
C PHE A 10 9.09 2.78 -3.36
N LYS A 11 8.45 1.60 -3.58
CA LYS A 11 8.96 0.22 -3.88
C LYS A 11 10.08 -0.45 -3.05
N LEU A 12 9.77 -1.65 -2.52
CA LEU A 12 10.71 -2.79 -2.44
C LEU A 12 10.06 -4.22 -2.28
N LEU A 13 10.54 -5.18 -3.12
CA LEU A 13 10.71 -6.67 -3.00
C LEU A 13 9.57 -7.71 -2.75
N THR A 14 9.98 -8.99 -2.87
CA THR A 14 9.33 -10.15 -3.55
C THR A 14 9.68 -11.51 -2.85
N PHE A 15 9.08 -12.67 -3.26
CA PHE A 15 9.30 -14.12 -2.88
C PHE A 15 8.30 -14.68 -1.81
N LEU A 16 7.84 -15.96 -1.73
CA LEU A 16 7.89 -17.18 -2.61
C LEU A 16 6.83 -18.30 -2.20
N LYS A 17 6.58 -19.29 -3.10
CA LYS A 17 6.15 -20.75 -3.05
C LYS A 17 5.59 -21.45 -1.76
N HIS A 18 4.82 -22.56 -1.76
CA HIS A 18 4.35 -23.56 -2.76
C HIS A 18 2.99 -24.23 -2.36
N GLU A 19 2.45 -25.10 -3.23
CA GLU A 19 1.20 -25.90 -3.12
C GLU A 19 1.09 -26.92 -1.95
N LEU A 20 -0.16 -27.30 -1.59
CA LEU A 20 -0.61 -28.70 -1.42
C LEU A 20 -2.16 -28.79 -1.41
N ALA A 21 -2.72 -30.00 -1.57
CA ALA A 21 -4.11 -30.24 -1.99
C ALA A 21 -5.11 -30.66 -0.88
N ASP A 22 -6.36 -30.25 -1.10
CA ASP A 22 -7.67 -30.82 -0.73
C ASP A 22 -8.04 -31.32 0.68
N TYR A 23 -9.31 -31.00 1.01
CA TYR A 23 -10.18 -31.45 2.12
C TYR A 23 -9.98 -30.96 3.59
N GLN A 24 -11.03 -30.22 4.00
CA GLN A 24 -11.58 -29.97 5.34
C GLN A 24 -11.05 -28.79 6.20
N VAL A 25 -12.02 -28.01 6.68
CA VAL A 25 -11.95 -26.88 7.62
C VAL A 25 -10.95 -25.78 7.20
N THR A 26 -11.37 -24.94 6.25
CA THR A 26 -10.75 -23.62 6.06
C THR A 26 -11.05 -22.72 7.25
N LEU A 27 -10.24 -22.82 8.31
CA LEU A 27 -9.99 -21.68 9.18
C LEU A 27 -9.46 -20.57 8.26
N VAL A 28 -10.32 -19.59 7.95
CA VAL A 28 -10.02 -18.53 6.98
C VAL A 28 -8.92 -17.66 7.58
N LYS A 29 -7.68 -18.02 7.24
CA LYS A 29 -6.49 -17.30 7.65
C LYS A 29 -6.66 -15.85 7.21
N GLU A 30 -6.29 -14.92 8.09
CA GLU A 30 -6.23 -13.50 7.79
C GLU A 30 -5.29 -13.25 6.59
N MET A 31 -5.14 -11.99 6.16
CA MET A 31 -4.10 -11.57 5.23
C MET A 31 -2.84 -11.12 6.00
N PRO A 32 -2.01 -12.03 6.55
CA PRO A 32 -0.82 -11.63 7.28
C PRO A 32 0.09 -10.81 6.37
N LEU A 33 0.51 -9.65 6.88
CA LEU A 33 1.56 -8.86 6.25
C LEU A 33 2.89 -9.61 6.38
N PHE A 34 3.64 -9.68 5.28
CA PHE A 34 5.00 -10.23 5.27
C PHE A 34 6.00 -9.14 4.92
N ILE A 35 7.15 -9.15 5.60
CA ILE A 35 8.33 -8.35 5.24
C ILE A 35 9.50 -9.31 5.08
N GLN A 36 10.11 -9.34 3.88
CA GLN A 36 11.16 -10.29 3.50
C GLN A 36 10.77 -11.76 3.76
N GLY A 37 9.52 -12.13 3.43
CA GLY A 37 8.97 -13.47 3.64
C GLY A 37 8.70 -13.85 5.10
N ARG A 38 8.95 -12.96 6.07
CA ARG A 38 8.64 -13.18 7.49
C ARG A 38 7.33 -12.47 7.84
N GLU A 39 6.43 -13.19 8.51
CA GLU A 39 5.19 -12.62 9.01
C GLU A 39 5.50 -11.45 9.97
N LEU A 40 4.84 -10.32 9.75
CA LEU A 40 5.10 -9.07 10.46
C LEU A 40 4.71 -9.20 11.95
N GLY A 41 3.59 -9.89 12.20
CA GLY A 41 2.93 -9.96 13.50
C GLY A 41 2.31 -8.62 13.91
N ARG A 42 1.84 -8.53 15.15
CA ARG A 42 1.31 -7.28 15.71
C ARG A 42 2.44 -6.31 16.04
N ILE A 43 2.46 -5.17 15.35
CA ILE A 43 3.35 -4.03 15.63
C ILE A 43 2.68 -3.08 16.62
N ARG A 44 3.46 -2.52 17.56
CA ARG A 44 3.00 -1.57 18.59
C ARG A 44 3.42 -0.13 18.30
N SER A 45 4.48 0.08 17.52
CA SER A 45 4.96 1.41 17.12
C SER A 45 5.67 1.40 15.76
N THR A 46 5.69 2.55 15.07
CA THR A 46 6.52 2.72 13.85
C THR A 46 8.01 2.57 14.15
N GLU A 47 8.43 2.93 15.36
CA GLU A 47 9.79 2.81 15.87
C GLU A 47 10.20 1.34 16.03
N GLU A 48 9.30 0.48 16.52
CA GLU A 48 9.48 -0.98 16.55
C GLU A 48 9.60 -1.54 15.13
N LEU A 49 8.71 -1.13 14.22
CA LEU A 49 8.75 -1.55 12.82
C LEU A 49 10.11 -1.25 12.17
N PHE A 50 10.60 -0.01 12.30
CA PHE A 50 11.87 0.37 11.70
C PHE A 50 13.10 -0.20 12.41
N SER A 51 13.02 -0.44 13.73
CA SER A 51 14.08 -1.15 14.47
C SER A 51 14.21 -2.61 14.00
N LYS A 52 13.07 -3.28 13.78
CA LYS A 52 13.01 -4.67 13.30
C LYS A 52 13.34 -4.80 11.80
N TYR A 53 13.02 -3.77 10.99
CA TYR A 53 13.22 -3.76 9.54
C TYR A 53 13.87 -2.44 9.06
N PRO A 54 15.14 -2.18 9.41
CA PRO A 54 15.81 -0.89 9.12
C PRO A 54 15.93 -0.59 7.63
N HIS A 55 15.95 -1.64 6.79
CA HIS A 55 15.94 -1.52 5.33
C HIS A 55 14.74 -0.71 4.81
N LEU A 56 13.59 -0.70 5.49
CA LEU A 56 12.45 0.14 5.09
C LEU A 56 12.80 1.64 5.10
N GLN A 57 13.63 2.08 6.06
CA GLN A 57 14.13 3.46 6.07
C GLN A 57 15.13 3.70 4.94
N GLU A 58 15.94 2.71 4.58
CA GLU A 58 16.90 2.79 3.48
C GLU A 58 16.20 2.92 2.12
N HIS A 59 15.10 2.20 1.90
CA HIS A 59 14.29 2.36 0.68
C HIS A 59 13.53 3.69 0.65
N ALA A 60 13.02 4.15 1.79
CA ALA A 60 12.46 5.48 1.89
C ALA A 60 13.50 6.59 1.58
N ARG A 61 14.75 6.45 2.07
CA ARG A 61 15.85 7.37 1.72
C ARG A 61 16.20 7.29 0.23
N THR A 62 16.42 6.08 -0.28
CA THR A 62 16.75 5.81 -1.68
C THR A 62 15.71 6.42 -2.59
N PHE A 63 14.43 6.26 -2.27
CA PHE A 63 13.40 6.81 -3.12
C PHE A 63 13.27 8.33 -3.03
N ARG A 64 13.28 8.94 -1.84
CA ARG A 64 13.29 10.42 -1.71
C ARG A 64 14.45 11.09 -2.46
N SER A 65 15.51 10.34 -2.78
CA SER A 65 16.65 10.83 -3.56
C SER A 65 16.45 10.79 -5.08
N ARG A 66 15.36 10.21 -5.58
CA ARG A 66 15.07 10.16 -7.02
C ARG A 66 14.54 11.51 -7.51
N PRO A 67 14.82 11.87 -8.77
CA PRO A 67 14.27 13.09 -9.35
C PRO A 67 12.75 12.95 -9.54
N LEU A 68 12.05 14.08 -9.47
CA LEU A 68 10.67 14.15 -9.92
C LEU A 68 10.54 13.70 -11.38
N VAL A 69 9.38 13.11 -11.68
CA VAL A 69 8.98 12.72 -13.03
C VAL A 69 7.73 13.52 -13.39
N GLU A 70 7.78 14.25 -14.50
CA GLU A 70 6.57 14.84 -15.08
C GLU A 70 5.70 13.73 -15.67
N VAL A 71 4.40 13.77 -15.37
CA VAL A 71 3.41 12.81 -15.84
C VAL A 71 2.52 13.50 -16.87
N ASP A 72 2.30 12.89 -18.04
CA ASP A 72 1.32 13.40 -19.01
C ASP A 72 -0.09 13.34 -18.39
N PRO A 73 -0.78 14.48 -18.21
CA PRO A 73 -2.10 14.51 -17.60
C PRO A 73 -3.16 13.72 -18.41
N LYS A 74 -2.93 13.42 -19.69
CA LYS A 74 -3.87 12.66 -20.53
C LYS A 74 -4.04 11.20 -20.10
N CYS A 75 -3.04 10.63 -19.44
CA CYS A 75 -3.05 9.22 -19.02
C CYS A 75 -2.97 9.07 -17.50
N LEU A 76 -3.22 10.16 -16.76
CA LEU A 76 -3.21 10.25 -15.31
C LEU A 76 -4.64 10.19 -14.76
N LEU A 77 -4.91 9.20 -13.90
CA LEU A 77 -6.03 9.23 -12.98
C LEU A 77 -5.56 9.79 -11.64
N TYR A 78 -5.91 11.05 -11.36
CA TYR A 78 -5.62 11.70 -10.08
C TYR A 78 -6.65 11.29 -9.02
N VAL A 79 -6.18 11.00 -7.80
CA VAL A 79 -6.97 10.58 -6.64
C VAL A 79 -6.82 11.62 -5.55
N GLN A 80 -7.94 12.19 -5.08
CA GLN A 80 -7.93 13.15 -3.98
C GLN A 80 -7.98 12.46 -2.61
N GLN A 81 -7.78 13.23 -1.54
CA GLN A 81 -7.95 12.76 -0.16
C GLN A 81 -9.35 12.15 0.05
N ARG A 82 -9.39 10.95 0.66
CA ARG A 82 -10.58 10.07 0.83
C ARG A 82 -11.12 9.40 -0.43
N GLU A 83 -10.44 9.53 -1.57
CA GLU A 83 -10.75 8.77 -2.78
C GLU A 83 -9.83 7.54 -2.92
N PHE A 84 -10.26 6.60 -3.75
CA PHE A 84 -9.41 5.53 -4.27
C PHE A 84 -9.75 5.29 -5.74
N ALA A 85 -8.75 4.85 -6.50
CA ALA A 85 -8.92 4.38 -7.87
C ALA A 85 -8.21 3.05 -8.05
N THR A 86 -8.74 2.19 -8.92
CA THR A 86 -8.13 0.90 -9.26
C THR A 86 -8.23 0.67 -10.76
N THR A 87 -7.11 0.27 -11.38
CA THR A 87 -7.09 -0.10 -12.80
C THR A 87 -6.24 -1.37 -13.04
N THR A 88 -6.14 -1.81 -14.29
CA THR A 88 -5.32 -2.94 -14.74
C THR A 88 -4.45 -2.53 -15.94
N PRO A 89 -3.41 -3.29 -16.30
CA PRO A 89 -2.61 -3.00 -17.50
C PRO A 89 -3.36 -3.11 -18.84
N ALA A 90 -4.64 -3.51 -18.83
CA ALA A 90 -5.50 -3.56 -20.01
C ALA A 90 -6.38 -2.31 -20.19
N ASP A 91 -6.23 -1.31 -19.31
CA ASP A 91 -6.87 0.00 -19.45
C ASP A 91 -6.11 0.86 -20.48
N GLU A 92 -6.79 1.22 -21.58
CA GLU A 92 -6.20 2.00 -22.67
C GLU A 92 -6.14 3.51 -22.37
N TYR A 93 -6.78 3.98 -21.30
CA TYR A 93 -6.93 5.39 -20.96
C TYR A 93 -6.08 5.79 -19.74
N VAL A 94 -5.92 4.89 -18.75
CA VAL A 94 -5.19 5.15 -17.51
C VAL A 94 -3.88 4.36 -17.47
N SER A 95 -2.75 5.06 -17.64
CA SER A 95 -1.40 4.46 -17.49
C SER A 95 -0.75 4.78 -16.14
N VAL A 96 -1.19 5.85 -15.47
CA VAL A 96 -0.69 6.29 -14.17
C VAL A 96 -1.88 6.59 -13.24
N ILE A 97 -1.82 6.10 -12.00
CA ILE A 97 -2.66 6.61 -10.90
C ILE A 97 -1.75 7.44 -9.98
N GLY A 98 -2.18 8.63 -9.59
CA GLY A 98 -1.39 9.55 -8.76
C GLY A 98 -2.22 10.28 -7.70
N SER A 99 -1.54 10.81 -6.70
CA SER A 99 -2.06 11.70 -5.67
C SER A 99 -0.89 12.50 -5.10
N ASP A 100 -1.14 13.71 -4.60
CA ASP A 100 -0.18 14.52 -3.87
C ASP A 100 -0.70 14.87 -2.45
N ASP A 101 -0.04 15.80 -1.75
CA ASP A 101 -0.42 16.43 -0.47
C ASP A 101 -0.58 15.48 0.74
N ALA A 102 0.06 14.31 0.67
CA ALA A 102 0.07 13.29 1.73
C ALA A 102 0.93 13.68 2.96
N THR A 103 0.49 14.72 3.70
CA THR A 103 1.18 15.27 4.87
C THR A 103 1.12 14.35 6.10
N THR A 104 0.00 14.30 6.82
CA THR A 104 -0.27 13.32 7.90
C THR A 104 -1.04 12.10 7.39
N CYS A 105 -1.78 12.27 6.30
CA CYS A 105 -2.44 11.25 5.50
C CYS A 105 -1.44 10.28 4.84
N HIS A 106 -1.94 9.17 4.30
CA HIS A 106 -1.14 8.10 3.69
C HIS A 106 -1.71 7.71 2.32
N LEU A 107 -0.83 7.64 1.33
CA LEU A 107 -1.10 6.97 0.07
C LEU A 107 -0.92 5.47 0.26
N VAL A 108 -1.99 4.71 0.07
CA VAL A 108 -2.04 3.25 0.15
C VAL A 108 -2.08 2.72 -1.28
N VAL A 109 -0.99 2.10 -1.73
CA VAL A 109 -0.94 1.41 -3.02
C VAL A 109 -0.98 -0.08 -2.79
N LEU A 110 -1.97 -0.75 -3.39
CA LEU A 110 -2.11 -2.20 -3.35
C LEU A 110 -2.10 -2.75 -4.78
N ARG A 111 -1.19 -3.69 -5.06
CA ARG A 111 -1.03 -4.29 -6.40
C ARG A 111 -1.14 -5.80 -6.34
N HIS A 112 -1.94 -6.40 -7.21
CA HIS A 112 -1.86 -7.83 -7.48
C HIS A 112 -0.84 -8.09 -8.59
N THR A 113 0.22 -8.84 -8.30
CA THR A 113 1.35 -8.99 -9.24
C THR A 113 1.03 -9.80 -10.49
N GLY A 114 0.03 -10.69 -10.43
CA GLY A 114 -0.34 -11.59 -11.52
C GLY A 114 -1.17 -10.93 -12.61
N SER A 115 -2.33 -10.37 -12.24
CA SER A 115 -3.16 -9.60 -13.16
C SER A 115 -2.62 -8.19 -13.42
N GLY A 116 -1.65 -7.73 -12.62
CA GLY A 116 -1.12 -6.37 -12.67
C GLY A 116 -2.07 -5.31 -12.13
N ALA A 117 -3.28 -5.70 -11.66
CA ALA A 117 -4.27 -4.80 -11.09
C ALA A 117 -3.66 -3.99 -9.93
N ALA A 118 -3.88 -2.68 -9.94
CA ALA A 118 -3.28 -1.75 -8.99
C ALA A 118 -4.31 -0.73 -8.51
N CYS A 119 -4.42 -0.57 -7.20
CA CYS A 119 -5.18 0.46 -6.53
C CYS A 119 -4.23 1.48 -5.91
N LEU A 120 -4.60 2.76 -5.96
CA LEU A 120 -4.07 3.81 -5.11
C LEU A 120 -5.23 4.47 -4.38
N ALA A 121 -5.09 4.66 -3.08
CA ALA A 121 -6.02 5.39 -2.24
C ALA A 121 -5.30 6.43 -1.39
N HIS A 122 -5.98 7.52 -1.07
CA HIS A 122 -5.47 8.55 -0.18
C HIS A 122 -6.23 8.52 1.15
N CYS A 123 -5.77 7.69 2.08
CA CYS A 123 -6.35 7.53 3.41
C CYS A 123 -5.93 8.68 4.34
N ASP A 124 -6.89 9.30 5.02
CA ASP A 124 -6.62 10.34 6.04
C ASP A 124 -6.88 9.89 7.48
N GLY A 125 -7.27 8.63 7.67
CA GLY A 125 -7.59 8.04 8.96
C GLY A 125 -9.01 8.28 9.44
N SER A 126 -9.86 8.96 8.67
CA SER A 126 -11.27 9.15 9.04
C SER A 126 -12.08 7.85 9.01
N ARG A 127 -11.79 6.92 8.08
CA ARG A 127 -12.53 5.65 7.94
C ARG A 127 -11.64 4.45 7.55
N THR A 128 -10.42 4.37 8.11
CA THR A 128 -9.38 3.38 7.73
C THR A 128 -9.90 1.96 7.53
N TRP A 129 -10.71 1.43 8.45
CA TRP A 129 -11.22 0.04 8.37
C TRP A 129 -11.99 -0.21 7.07
N SER A 130 -12.96 0.64 6.76
CA SER A 130 -13.79 0.50 5.55
C SER A 130 -13.03 0.87 4.27
N GLU A 131 -12.14 1.88 4.33
CA GLU A 131 -11.32 2.30 3.18
C GLU A 131 -10.41 1.15 2.74
N VAL A 132 -9.67 0.55 3.68
CA VAL A 132 -8.78 -0.58 3.42
C VAL A 132 -9.56 -1.82 2.93
N GLN A 133 -10.76 -2.08 3.46
CA GLN A 133 -11.62 -3.14 2.93
C GLN A 133 -12.05 -2.91 1.48
N LEU A 134 -12.36 -1.66 1.10
CA LEU A 134 -12.72 -1.32 -0.29
C LEU A 134 -11.52 -1.46 -1.23
N ILE A 135 -10.34 -0.98 -0.82
CA ILE A 135 -9.08 -1.11 -1.57
C ILE A 135 -8.75 -2.58 -1.85
N VAL A 136 -8.77 -3.42 -0.81
CA VAL A 136 -8.47 -4.85 -0.94
C VAL A 136 -9.48 -5.57 -1.83
N LYS A 137 -10.78 -5.28 -1.67
CA LYS A 137 -11.84 -5.84 -2.53
C LYS A 137 -11.71 -5.39 -3.99
N ALA A 138 -11.36 -4.13 -4.25
CA ALA A 138 -11.24 -3.59 -5.61
C ALA A 138 -10.07 -4.20 -6.39
N VAL A 139 -8.92 -4.42 -5.75
CA VAL A 139 -7.79 -5.13 -6.39
C VAL A 139 -8.12 -6.62 -6.56
N ALA A 140 -8.79 -7.23 -5.58
CA ALA A 140 -9.13 -8.64 -5.62
C ALA A 140 -10.25 -8.99 -6.62
N SER A 141 -11.21 -8.11 -6.89
CA SER A 141 -12.21 -8.32 -7.95
C SER A 141 -11.59 -8.26 -9.35
N LEU A 142 -10.47 -7.54 -9.50
CA LEU A 142 -9.65 -7.47 -10.71
C LEU A 142 -8.51 -8.52 -10.73
N ARG A 143 -8.59 -9.54 -9.86
CA ARG A 143 -7.86 -10.80 -10.07
C ARG A 143 -8.59 -11.59 -11.16
N ASN A 144 -8.09 -11.47 -12.40
CA ASN A 144 -8.53 -12.28 -13.53
C ASN A 144 -8.31 -13.79 -13.24
N VAL A 145 -8.65 -14.66 -14.21
CA VAL A 145 -8.46 -16.14 -14.11
C VAL A 145 -7.02 -16.56 -13.76
N PHE A 146 -6.04 -15.64 -13.90
CA PHE A 146 -4.69 -15.77 -13.36
C PHE A 146 -4.69 -15.91 -11.82
N LYS A 147 -4.69 -17.16 -11.35
CA LYS A 147 -4.52 -17.52 -9.93
C LYS A 147 -3.11 -17.24 -9.40
N ASP A 148 -2.12 -17.15 -10.28
CA ASP A 148 -0.73 -16.86 -9.92
C ASP A 148 -0.54 -15.38 -9.59
N GLY A 149 0.15 -15.10 -8.48
CA GLY A 149 0.47 -13.75 -8.05
C GLY A 149 0.52 -13.61 -6.54
N ARG A 150 0.74 -12.38 -6.06
CA ARG A 150 0.56 -11.98 -4.66
C ARG A 150 0.05 -10.55 -4.60
N PHE A 151 -0.40 -10.14 -3.43
CA PHE A 151 -0.60 -8.74 -3.12
C PHE A 151 0.72 -8.10 -2.67
N GLU A 152 1.03 -6.93 -3.20
CA GLU A 152 2.11 -6.04 -2.77
C GLU A 152 1.50 -4.77 -2.22
N LEU A 153 1.92 -4.39 -1.01
CA LEU A 153 1.51 -3.16 -0.34
C LEU A 153 2.66 -2.15 -0.37
N HIS A 154 2.36 -0.91 -0.74
CA HIS A 154 3.23 0.23 -0.50
C HIS A 154 2.46 1.30 0.29
N LEU A 155 3.10 1.87 1.30
CA LEU A 155 2.59 2.96 2.11
C LEU A 155 3.55 4.15 1.98
N VAL A 156 3.00 5.32 1.68
CA VAL A 156 3.75 6.57 1.45
C VAL A 156 3.01 7.71 2.14
N GLY A 157 3.73 8.72 2.63
CA GLY A 157 3.15 9.84 3.39
C GLY A 157 3.34 9.68 4.89
N GLY A 158 2.84 10.66 5.64
CA GLY A 158 3.07 10.78 7.07
C GLY A 158 4.45 11.35 7.43
N PHE A 159 4.53 12.03 8.56
CA PHE A 159 5.79 12.45 9.19
C PHE A 159 5.72 12.25 10.70
N ASN A 160 6.82 12.53 11.42
CA ASN A 160 6.78 12.51 12.88
C ASN A 160 6.10 13.80 13.41
N ASP A 161 4.77 13.84 13.36
CA ASP A 161 3.95 14.95 13.85
C ASP A 161 3.70 14.86 15.37
N ASP A 162 3.63 16.00 16.04
CA ASP A 162 3.47 16.10 17.51
C ASP A 162 2.19 15.40 18.02
N ALA A 163 1.12 15.43 17.22
CA ALA A 163 -0.14 14.75 17.54
C ALA A 163 -0.09 13.22 17.32
N ARG A 164 1.03 12.69 16.81
CA ARG A 164 1.26 11.29 16.43
C ARG A 164 0.19 10.76 15.46
N THR A 165 -0.38 11.64 14.64
CA THR A 165 -1.46 11.35 13.68
C THR A 165 -1.00 10.35 12.63
N SER A 166 0.15 10.64 12.01
CA SER A 166 0.76 9.80 10.99
C SER A 166 1.09 8.43 11.54
N HIS A 167 1.68 8.37 12.74
CA HIS A 167 2.01 7.13 13.46
C HIS A 167 0.76 6.27 13.75
N LYS A 168 -0.31 6.88 14.27
CA LYS A 168 -1.59 6.19 14.51
C LYS A 168 -2.18 5.65 13.21
N LEU A 169 -2.11 6.43 12.12
CA LEU A 169 -2.61 6.03 10.80
C LEU A 169 -1.79 4.87 10.21
N SER A 170 -0.45 4.91 10.28
CA SER A 170 0.41 3.80 9.86
C SER A 170 0.02 2.49 10.56
N LEU A 171 -0.13 2.52 11.90
CA LEU A 171 -0.51 1.35 12.69
C LEU A 171 -1.95 0.89 12.37
N SER A 172 -2.87 1.82 12.16
CA SER A 172 -4.27 1.53 11.81
C SER A 172 -4.37 0.84 10.44
N ILE A 173 -3.64 1.32 9.43
CA ILE A 173 -3.63 0.70 8.09
C ILE A 173 -2.97 -0.68 8.14
N LEU A 174 -1.77 -0.79 8.72
CA LEU A 174 -1.04 -2.06 8.82
C LEU A 174 -1.84 -3.11 9.62
N GLY A 175 -2.41 -2.72 10.76
CA GLY A 175 -3.26 -3.58 11.58
C GLY A 175 -4.53 -4.01 10.87
N THR A 176 -5.20 -3.10 10.14
CA THR A 176 -6.40 -3.42 9.36
C THR A 176 -6.08 -4.42 8.25
N ILE A 177 -5.07 -4.15 7.41
CA ILE A 177 -4.70 -5.05 6.30
C ILE A 177 -4.35 -6.44 6.83
N GLY A 178 -3.57 -6.50 7.92
CA GLY A 178 -3.19 -7.75 8.58
C GLY A 178 -4.37 -8.62 9.05
N GLN A 179 -5.56 -8.04 9.24
CA GLN A 179 -6.78 -8.68 9.74
C GLN A 179 -7.83 -8.97 8.65
N LEU A 180 -7.60 -8.57 7.40
CA LEU A 180 -8.58 -8.77 6.34
C LEU A 180 -8.62 -10.22 5.81
N GLN A 181 -9.70 -10.56 5.13
CA GLN A 181 -9.96 -11.85 4.48
C GLN A 181 -10.38 -11.62 3.01
N LEU A 182 -10.07 -12.57 2.12
CA LEU A 182 -10.13 -12.43 0.64
C LEU A 182 -10.75 -13.64 -0.10
#